data_AF-A0A2V5QT68-F1
#
_entry.id   AF-A0A2V5QT68-F1
#
_cell.length_a   1.000
_cell.length_b   1.000
_cell.length_c   1.000
_cell.angle_alpha   90.00
_cell.angle_beta   90.00
_cell.angle_gamma   90.00
#
_symmetry.space_group_name_H-M   'P 1'
#
loop_
_entity.id
_entity.type
_entity.pdbx_description
1 polymer ?
#
loop_
_entity_poly.entity_id
_entity_poly.type
_entity_poly.pdbx_seq_one_letter_code
_entity_poly.pdbx_strand_id
1 'polypeptide(L)' 'MADGKFRFGADPKLVWEWYRERRRRIRAAQPNPAHQAIAKLAQHAQEFLLVTQNVDDLHARAGSPKEKMVQIHGDIFVTR' A
#
# COMPACT_ATOMS: atom_id res chain seq x y z
N MET A 1 -3.02 4.34 -32.31
CA MET A 1 -3.28 4.58 -30.88
C MET A 1 -3.91 3.31 -30.35
N ALA A 2 -3.22 2.53 -29.53
CA ALA A 2 -3.71 1.24 -29.08
C ALA A 2 -4.84 1.47 -28.07
N ASP A 3 -6.03 0.92 -28.36
CA ASP A 3 -7.22 1.03 -27.53
C ASP A 3 -6.90 0.58 -26.09
N GLY A 4 -7.01 1.53 -25.15
CA GLY A 4 -6.67 1.39 -23.73
C GLY A 4 -7.60 0.47 -22.94
N LYS A 5 -8.01 -0.66 -23.49
CA LYS A 5 -8.67 -1.73 -22.73
C LYS A 5 -7.61 -2.61 -22.09
N PHE A 6 -6.97 -2.06 -21.06
CA PHE A 6 -6.19 -2.84 -20.10
C PHE A 6 -7.01 -4.05 -19.60
N ARG A 7 -6.33 -5.08 -19.06
CA ARG A 7 -6.94 -6.35 -18.61
C ARG A 7 -8.24 -6.19 -17.80
N PHE A 8 -8.41 -5.11 -17.04
CA PHE A 8 -9.63 -4.83 -16.30
C PHE A 8 -10.87 -4.66 -17.20
N GLY A 9 -10.78 -3.95 -18.33
CA GLY A 9 -11.92 -3.77 -19.24
C GLY A 9 -12.26 -5.02 -20.05
N ALA A 10 -11.32 -5.97 -20.15
CA ALA A 10 -11.50 -7.23 -20.85
C ALA A 10 -12.07 -8.33 -19.93
N ASP A 11 -11.56 -8.46 -18.71
CA ASP A 11 -12.05 -9.40 -17.70
C ASP A 11 -11.96 -8.78 -16.28
N PRO A 12 -12.98 -8.01 -15.86
CA PRO A 12 -12.99 -7.40 -14.54
C PRO A 12 -12.99 -8.43 -13.40
N LYS A 13 -13.61 -9.60 -13.61
CA LYS A 13 -13.70 -10.66 -12.59
C LYS A 13 -12.31 -11.18 -12.27
N LEU A 14 -11.52 -11.52 -13.29
CA LEU A 14 -10.14 -11.97 -13.10
C LEU A 14 -9.30 -10.95 -12.32
N VAL A 15 -9.40 -9.67 -12.68
CA VAL A 15 -8.65 -8.60 -11.99
C VAL A 15 -9.10 -8.46 -10.54
N TRP A 16 -10.41 -8.50 -10.27
CA TRP A 16 -10.93 -8.45 -8.90
C TRP A 16 -10.52 -9.66 -8.05
N GLU A 17 -10.53 -10.86 -8.62
CA GLU A 17 -10.06 -12.07 -7.92
C GLU A 17 -8.57 -11.98 -7.57
N TRP A 18 -7.77 -11.42 -8.46
CA TRP A 18 -6.35 -11.13 -8.21
C TRP A 18 -6.15 -10.13 -7.06
N TYR A 19 -6.91 -9.03 -7.04
CA TYR A 19 -6.86 -8.06 -5.93
C TYR A 19 -7.35 -8.67 -4.61
N ARG A 20 -8.39 -9.52 -4.65
CA ARG A 20 -8.89 -10.24 -3.47
C ARG A 20 -7.81 -11.14 -2.85
N GLU A 21 -7.09 -11.89 -3.68
CA GLU A 21 -5.99 -12.73 -3.19
C GLU A 21 -4.84 -11.89 -2.62
N ARG A 22 -4.48 -10.76 -3.25
CA ARG A 22 -3.47 -9.86 -2.68
C ARG A 22 -3.88 -9.27 -1.35
N ARG A 23 -5.13 -8.80 -1.21
CA ARG A 23 -5.68 -8.31 0.08
C ARG A 23 -5.57 -9.38 1.15
N ARG A 24 -5.87 -10.65 0.82
CA ARG A 24 -5.73 -11.78 1.76
C ARG A 24 -4.28 -11.96 2.21
N ARG A 25 -3.32 -11.95 1.28
CA ARG A 25 -1.89 -12.08 1.60
C ARG A 25 -1.37 -10.92 2.44
N ILE A 26 -1.72 -9.68 2.11
CA ILE A 26 -1.30 -8.49 2.85
C ILE A 26 -1.84 -8.51 4.28
N ARG A 27 -3.11 -8.90 4.48
CA ARG A 27 -3.70 -9.06 5.82
C ARG A 27 -2.95 -10.07 6.68
N ALA A 28 -2.43 -11.14 6.07
CA ALA A 28 -1.67 -12.16 6.78
C ALA A 28 -0.19 -11.77 7.01
N ALA A 29 0.35 -10.85 6.21
CA ALA A 29 1.73 -10.38 6.35
C ALA A 29 1.91 -9.56 7.63
N GLN A 30 3.13 -9.52 8.15
CA GLN A 30 3.53 -8.67 9.28
C GLN A 30 4.58 -7.66 8.85
N PRO A 31 4.65 -6.47 9.48
CA PRO A 31 5.73 -5.54 9.21
C PRO A 31 7.09 -6.16 9.50
N ASN A 32 8.00 -6.07 8.55
CA ASN A 32 9.38 -6.52 8.72
C ASN A 32 10.25 -5.43 9.41
N PRO A 33 11.52 -5.74 9.77
CA PRO A 33 12.41 -4.78 10.43
C PRO A 33 12.62 -3.46 9.68
N ALA A 34 12.54 -3.43 8.34
CA ALA A 34 12.66 -2.19 7.58
C ALA A 34 11.48 -1.24 7.83
N HIS A 35 10.25 -1.75 7.90
CA HIS A 35 9.09 -0.93 8.25
C HIS A 35 9.23 -0.36 9.67
N GLN A 36 9.69 -1.19 10.61
CA GLN A 36 9.92 -0.78 12.00
C GLN A 36 11.03 0.27 12.12
N ALA A 37 12.11 0.15 11.35
CA ALA A 37 13.19 1.12 11.32
C ALA A 37 12.70 2.49 10.82
N ILE A 38 11.85 2.51 9.78
CA ILE A 38 11.25 3.74 9.26
C ILE A 38 10.31 4.37 10.29
N ALA A 39 9.49 3.57 10.99
CA ALA A 39 8.65 4.07 12.07
C ALA A 39 9.46 4.68 13.22
N LYS A 40 10.58 4.06 13.62
CA LYS A 40 11.51 4.62 14.60
C LYS A 40 12.16 5.91 14.11
N LEU A 41 12.60 5.97 12.85
CA LEU A 41 13.16 7.19 12.27
C LEU A 41 12.18 8.37 12.35
N ALA A 42 10.89 8.12 12.10
CA ALA A 42 9.84 9.13 12.20
C ALA A 42 9.68 9.73 13.62
N GLN A 43 10.09 9.01 14.66
CA GLN A 43 10.03 9.46 16.06
C GLN A 43 11.23 10.35 16.44
N HIS A 44 12.37 10.17 15.76
CA HIS A 44 13.61 10.89 16.07
C HIS A 44 13.88 12.07 15.14
N ALA A 45 13.23 12.13 13.97
CA ALA A 45 13.39 13.22 13.04
C ALA A 45 12.51 14.43 13.42
N GLN A 46 13.08 15.63 13.37
CA GLN A 46 12.35 16.89 13.57
C GLN A 46 11.27 17.09 12.50
N GLU A 47 11.60 16.79 11.25
CA GLU A 47 10.68 16.77 10.12
C GLU A 47 10.75 15.40 9.42
N PHE A 48 9.59 14.86 9.05
CA PHE A 48 9.51 13.54 8.43
C PHE A 48 8.27 13.44 7.55
N LEU A 49 8.44 12.85 6.36
CA LEU A 49 7.36 12.46 5.48
C LEU A 49 7.72 11.11 4.82
N LEU A 50 6.86 10.12 4.98
CA LEU A 50 6.98 8.84 4.29
C LEU A 50 6.16 8.87 3.00
N VAL A 51 6.84 8.92 1.85
CA VAL A 51 6.19 8.73 0.54
C VAL A 51 6.39 7.28 0.12
N THR A 52 5.31 6.56 -0.18
CA THR A 52 5.38 5.15 -0.59
C THR A 52 4.59 4.89 -1.87
N GLN A 53 5.19 4.06 -2.72
CA GLN A 53 4.53 3.46 -3.89
C GLN A 53 3.75 2.19 -3.52
N ASN A 54 3.94 1.68 -2.31
CA ASN A 54 3.26 0.48 -1.85
C ASN A 54 1.78 0.76 -1.62
N VAL A 55 0.95 -0.21 -2.00
CA VAL A 55 -0.50 -0.15 -1.82
C VAL A 55 -0.97 -0.89 -0.56
N ASP A 56 -0.04 -1.50 0.19
CA ASP A 56 -0.31 -2.15 1.48
C ASP A 56 -0.28 -1.15 2.65
N ASP A 57 -0.60 -1.66 3.84
CA ASP A 57 -0.70 -0.90 5.09
C ASP A 57 0.46 -1.22 6.08
N LEU A 58 1.55 -1.86 5.62
CA LEU A 58 2.58 -2.39 6.52
C LEU A 58 3.36 -1.29 7.24
N HIS A 59 3.55 -0.11 6.61
CA HIS A 59 4.14 1.05 7.28
C HIS A 59 3.24 1.57 8.41
N ALA A 60 1.94 1.69 8.17
CA ALA A 60 0.99 2.11 9.20
C ALA A 60 0.95 1.09 10.35
N ARG A 61 0.94 -0.21 10.05
CA ARG A 61 1.00 -1.28 11.06
C ARG A 61 2.33 -1.34 11.82
N ALA A 62 3.43 -0.88 11.22
CA ALA A 62 4.71 -0.73 11.91
C ALA A 62 4.76 0.47 12.86
N GLY A 63 3.75 1.34 12.83
CA GLY A 63 3.67 2.54 13.66
C GLY A 63 4.12 3.84 12.97
N SER A 64 4.27 3.86 11.64
CA SER A 64 4.45 5.13 10.93
C SER A 64 3.20 6.02 11.07
N PRO A 65 3.32 7.30 11.47
CA PRO A 65 2.18 8.19 11.67
C PRO A 65 1.45 8.46 10.35
N LYS A 66 0.12 8.27 10.34
CA LYS A 66 -0.71 8.34 9.12
C LYS A 66 -0.69 9.74 8.50
N GLU A 67 -0.69 10.77 9.33
CA GLU A 67 -0.63 12.18 8.95
C GLU A 67 0.70 12.59 8.32
N LYS A 68 1.76 11.78 8.47
CA LYS A 68 3.07 11.96 7.84
C LYS A 68 3.36 10.88 6.79
N MET A 69 2.32 10.31 6.18
CA MET A 69 2.46 9.28 5.16
C MET A 69 1.60 9.60 3.92
N VAL A 70 2.18 9.40 2.73
CA VAL A 70 1.51 9.60 1.44
C VAL A 70 1.66 8.34 0.59
N GLN A 71 0.53 7.73 0.23
CA GLN A 71 0.45 6.57 -0.67
C GLN A 71 0.14 7.06 -2.08
N ILE A 72 1.17 7.17 -2.92
CA ILE A 72 1.03 7.79 -4.25
C ILE A 72 0.34 6.88 -5.28
N HIS A 73 0.20 5.59 -4.98
CA HIS A 73 -0.51 4.60 -5.81
C HIS A 73 -1.84 4.15 -5.20
N GLY A 74 -2.32 4.82 -4.16
CA GLY A 74 -3.55 4.48 -3.45
C GLY A 74 -3.39 3.36 -2.41
N ASP A 75 -4.53 2.95 -1.83
CA ASP A 75 -4.62 1.93 -0.79
C ASP A 75 -5.44 0.75 -1.32
N ILE A 76 -4.85 -0.46 -1.30
CA ILE A 76 -5.49 -1.68 -1.81
C ILE A 76 -6.78 -2.03 -1.05
N PHE A 77 -6.96 -1.55 0.18
CA PHE A 77 -8.14 -1.80 1.01
C PHE A 77 -9.28 -0.80 0.78
N VAL A 78 -9.03 0.28 0.04
CA VAL A 78 -10.04 1.27 -0.32
C VAL A 78 -10.57 0.95 -1.71
N THR A 79 -11.90 0.93 -1.85
CA THR A 79 -12.58 0.88 -3.15
C THR A 79 -13.39 2.17 -3.27
N ARG A 80 -13.27 2.88 -4.39
CA ARG A 80 -13.99 4.13 -4.68
C ARG A 80 -14.86 3.95 -5.91
#